data_AF-A0A971CU64-F1
#
_entry.id   AF-A0A971CU64-F1
#
_cell.length_a   1.000
_cell.length_b   1.000
_cell.length_c   1.000
_cell.angle_alpha   90.00
_cell.angle_beta   90.00
_cell.angle_gamma   90.00
#
_symmetry.space_group_name_H-M   'P 1'
#
loop_
_entity.id
_entity.type
_entity.pdbx_description
1 polymer ?
#
loop_
_entity_poly.entity_id
_entity_poly.type
_entity_poly.pdbx_seq_one_letter_code
_entity_poly.pdbx_strand_id
1 'polypeptide(L)'
;MFTIQSHFMGSFKLGDNINHNLRILTLLYQFQSQVGIGEKQVLCKPIVVFIASICEAVLADLHMRIRLYTLEGVKNVALDVMDHIRSKKIDEFGKYIASARKHDFFDAGDTSFYEALDRLRKLRNRIHIQNDKRHFEPDEHNAFTLSRQELAERVLEKVMKTMLAKYSRDRERYACVADFQLPWDEHFTETQ
;
A
#
# COMPACT_ATOMS: atom_id res chain seq x y z
N MET A 1 -0.97 14.33 10.10
CA MET A 1 -0.61 12.99 10.62
C MET A 1 -1.85 12.35 11.21
N PHE A 2 -2.15 11.09 10.88
CA PHE A 2 -3.30 10.36 11.40
C PHE A 2 -2.99 8.87 11.59
N THR A 3 -3.91 8.14 12.24
CA THR A 3 -3.70 6.75 12.64
C THR A 3 -4.75 5.83 12.01
N ILE A 4 -4.31 4.71 11.45
CA ILE A 4 -5.17 3.62 10.96
C ILE A 4 -4.95 2.38 11.84
N GLN A 5 -6.05 1.79 12.30
CA GLN A 5 -5.97 0.59 13.12
C GLN A 5 -5.40 -0.59 12.34
N SER A 6 -4.49 -1.35 12.94
CA SER A 6 -3.72 -2.39 12.24
C SER A 6 -4.35 -3.79 12.29
N HIS A 7 -5.52 -3.95 12.92
CA HIS A 7 -6.12 -5.26 13.19
C HIS A 7 -6.63 -6.01 11.94
N PHE A 8 -6.41 -5.48 10.73
CA PHE A 8 -6.53 -6.25 9.49
C PHE A 8 -5.28 -7.08 9.16
N MET A 9 -4.17 -6.93 9.89
CA MET A 9 -2.94 -7.68 9.64
C MET A 9 -3.07 -9.15 10.07
N GLY A 10 -2.63 -10.04 9.18
CA GLY A 10 -2.50 -11.48 9.45
C GLY A 10 -1.11 -11.85 9.96
N SER A 11 -0.07 -11.30 9.35
CA SER A 11 1.32 -11.48 9.77
C SER A 11 1.77 -10.36 10.71
N PHE A 12 1.91 -10.67 12.00
CA PHE A 12 2.32 -9.68 13.00
C PHE A 12 3.70 -9.11 12.70
N LYS A 13 4.65 -9.96 12.30
CA LYS A 13 6.01 -9.50 11.96
C LYS A 13 6.02 -8.60 10.73
N LEU A 14 5.17 -8.87 9.74
CA LEU A 14 5.03 -7.98 8.59
C LEU A 14 4.42 -6.64 9.02
N GLY A 15 3.44 -6.64 9.93
CA GLY A 15 2.90 -5.44 10.57
C GLY A 15 3.96 -4.62 11.30
N ASP A 16 4.82 -5.25 12.09
CA ASP A 16 5.95 -4.57 12.75
C ASP A 16 6.91 -3.94 11.74
N ASN A 17 7.21 -4.65 10.65
CA ASN A 17 8.06 -4.15 9.58
C ASN A 17 7.40 -2.95 8.86
N ILE A 18 6.08 -2.97 8.65
CA ILE A 18 5.33 -1.80 8.13
C ILE A 18 5.49 -0.62 9.10
N ASN A 19 5.29 -0.83 10.40
CA ASN A 19 5.49 0.22 11.41
C ASN A 19 6.91 0.80 11.41
N HIS A 20 7.94 -0.04 11.24
CA HIS A 20 9.31 0.43 11.08
C HIS A 20 9.48 1.32 9.85
N ASN A 21 8.94 0.92 8.69
CA ASN A 21 9.01 1.71 7.46
C ASN A 21 8.18 3.01 7.55
N LEU A 22 7.06 3.01 8.27
CA LEU A 22 6.28 4.21 8.56
C LEU A 22 7.06 5.20 9.43
N ARG A 23 7.86 4.72 10.40
CA ARG A 23 8.77 5.59 11.16
C ARG A 23 9.84 6.22 10.28
N ILE A 24 10.39 5.48 9.31
CA ILE A 24 11.31 6.05 8.31
C ILE A 24 10.60 7.13 7.49
N LEU A 25 9.38 6.87 7.03
CA LEU A 25 8.57 7.87 6.34
C LEU A 25 8.36 9.12 7.20
N THR A 26 8.01 8.98 8.49
CA THR A 26 7.87 10.13 9.39
C THR A 26 9.13 11.00 9.43
N LEU A 27 10.31 10.39 9.52
CA LEU A 27 11.57 11.12 9.47
C LEU A 27 11.78 11.81 8.11
N LEU A 28 11.49 11.13 7.01
CA LEU A 28 11.60 11.71 5.66
C LEU A 28 10.68 12.92 5.48
N TYR A 29 9.44 12.87 5.95
CA TYR A 29 8.51 14.01 5.91
C TYR A 29 8.98 15.16 6.80
N GLN A 30 9.51 14.86 8.01
CA GLN A 30 10.09 15.87 8.88
C GLN A 30 11.23 16.61 8.18
N PHE A 31 12.18 15.89 7.57
CA PHE A 31 13.25 16.52 6.79
C PHE A 31 12.71 17.28 5.58
N GLN A 32 11.77 16.69 4.83
CA GLN A 32 11.18 17.33 3.66
C GLN A 32 10.50 18.65 4.01
N SER A 33 9.88 18.78 5.19
CA SER A 33 9.25 20.03 5.62
C SER A 33 10.23 21.15 5.96
N GLN A 34 11.50 20.84 6.22
CA GLN A 34 12.53 21.79 6.67
C GLN A 34 13.46 22.28 5.55
N VAL A 35 13.39 21.69 4.36
CA VAL A 35 14.32 21.96 3.24
C VAL A 35 13.67 22.76 2.11
N GLY A 36 14.51 23.28 1.20
CA GLY A 36 14.09 24.02 0.01
C GLY A 36 13.39 23.16 -1.05
N ILE A 37 12.83 23.79 -2.09
CA ILE A 37 12.05 23.11 -3.14
C ILE A 37 12.88 22.04 -3.87
N GLY A 38 14.17 22.32 -4.13
CA GLY A 38 15.05 21.37 -4.81
C GLY A 38 15.28 20.10 -4.00
N GLU A 39 15.59 20.25 -2.70
CA GLU A 39 15.80 19.12 -1.79
C GLU A 39 14.49 18.37 -1.53
N LYS A 40 13.34 19.06 -1.46
CA LYS A 40 12.03 18.43 -1.36
C LYS A 40 11.78 17.43 -2.48
N GLN A 41 12.17 17.79 -3.70
CA GLN A 41 12.03 16.93 -4.88
C GLN A 41 12.92 15.69 -4.79
N VAL A 42 14.14 15.82 -4.27
CA VAL A 42 15.05 14.67 -4.05
C VAL A 42 14.44 13.65 -3.09
N LEU A 43 13.72 14.13 -2.07
CA LEU A 43 13.06 13.27 -1.08
C LEU A 43 11.78 12.59 -1.60
N CYS A 44 11.21 13.02 -2.74
CA CYS A 44 10.02 12.40 -3.32
C CYS A 44 10.27 10.94 -3.68
N LYS A 45 11.46 10.60 -4.21
CA LYS A 45 11.81 9.23 -4.61
C LYS A 45 11.74 8.24 -3.43
N PRO A 46 12.53 8.39 -2.36
CA PRO A 46 12.49 7.45 -1.25
C PRO A 46 11.09 7.36 -0.63
N ILE A 47 10.37 8.49 -0.50
CA ILE A 47 8.99 8.49 0.03
C ILE A 47 8.06 7.63 -0.83
N VAL A 48 8.00 7.87 -2.14
CA VAL A 48 7.14 7.11 -3.07
C VAL A 48 7.51 5.62 -3.06
N VAL A 49 8.80 5.29 -3.02
CA VAL A 49 9.27 3.89 -3.00
C VAL A 49 8.84 3.18 -1.71
N PHE A 50 8.98 3.81 -0.54
CA PHE A 50 8.52 3.24 0.72
C PHE A 50 7.01 3.06 0.73
N ILE A 51 6.24 4.08 0.31
CA ILE A 51 4.77 4.00 0.26
C ILE A 51 4.31 2.85 -0.67
N ALA A 52 4.88 2.75 -1.86
CA ALA A 52 4.57 1.68 -2.80
C ALA A 52 4.93 0.29 -2.26
N SER A 53 6.06 0.18 -1.54
CA SER A 53 6.48 -1.08 -0.90
C SER A 53 5.55 -1.49 0.23
N ILE A 54 5.01 -0.52 0.99
CA ILE A 54 4.00 -0.79 2.02
C ILE A 54 2.68 -1.23 1.37
N CYS A 55 2.25 -0.61 0.26
CA CYS A 55 1.07 -1.08 -0.49
C CYS A 55 1.21 -2.55 -0.90
N GLU A 56 2.37 -2.93 -1.42
CA GLU A 56 2.66 -4.33 -1.78
C GLU A 56 2.62 -5.25 -0.55
N ALA A 57 3.22 -4.85 0.57
CA ALA A 57 3.23 -5.63 1.80
C ALA A 57 1.81 -5.87 2.34
N VAL A 58 0.95 -4.85 2.34
CA VAL A 58 -0.45 -4.96 2.77
C VAL A 58 -1.23 -5.91 1.85
N LEU A 59 -1.05 -5.80 0.53
CA LEU A 59 -1.69 -6.71 -0.42
C LEU A 59 -1.18 -8.15 -0.28
N ALA A 60 0.12 -8.33 -0.05
CA ALA A 60 0.73 -9.63 0.17
C ALA A 60 0.17 -10.29 1.44
N ASP A 61 -0.05 -9.52 2.52
CA ASP A 61 -0.68 -10.00 3.74
C ASP A 61 -2.11 -10.49 3.49
N LEU A 62 -2.94 -9.71 2.78
CA LEU A 62 -4.30 -10.13 2.42
C LEU A 62 -4.30 -11.45 1.65
N HIS A 63 -3.43 -11.60 0.64
CA HIS A 63 -3.34 -12.84 -0.14
C HIS A 63 -2.83 -14.01 0.70
N MET A 64 -1.87 -13.77 1.59
CA MET A 64 -1.39 -14.78 2.55
C MET A 64 -2.53 -15.25 3.45
N ARG A 65 -3.34 -14.32 3.99
CA ARG A 65 -4.50 -14.63 4.80
C ARG A 65 -5.51 -15.48 4.03
N ILE A 66 -5.91 -15.06 2.82
CA ILE A 66 -6.84 -15.82 1.98
C ILE A 66 -6.34 -17.25 1.76
N ARG A 67 -5.02 -17.41 1.55
CA ARG A 67 -4.41 -18.72 1.31
C ARG A 67 -4.35 -19.60 2.57
N LEU A 68 -3.97 -19.04 3.72
CA LEU A 68 -3.64 -19.82 4.92
C LEU A 68 -4.77 -19.92 5.94
N TYR A 69 -5.70 -18.97 5.98
CA TYR A 69 -6.73 -18.89 7.01
C TYR A 69 -7.94 -19.74 6.61
N THR A 70 -7.80 -21.06 6.72
CA THR A 70 -8.84 -22.02 6.30
C THR A 70 -9.98 -22.16 7.31
N LEU A 71 -9.70 -21.98 8.61
CA LEU A 71 -10.69 -22.09 9.68
C LEU A 71 -11.39 -20.75 9.97
N GLU A 72 -10.62 -19.67 10.17
CA GLU A 72 -11.18 -18.34 10.44
C GLU A 72 -11.68 -17.64 9.17
N GLY A 73 -11.15 -18.03 8.00
CA GLY A 73 -11.47 -17.39 6.73
C GLY A 73 -10.97 -15.96 6.61
N VAL A 74 -11.41 -15.29 5.54
CA VAL A 74 -11.27 -13.83 5.39
C VAL A 74 -12.66 -13.26 5.14
N LYS A 75 -13.11 -12.34 6.00
CA LYS A 75 -14.41 -11.69 5.86
C LYS A 75 -14.52 -11.01 4.50
N ASN A 76 -15.73 -10.93 3.95
CA ASN A 76 -16.01 -10.21 2.70
C ASN A 76 -15.19 -10.68 1.48
N VAL A 77 -14.76 -11.95 1.47
CA VAL A 77 -14.20 -12.63 0.29
C VAL A 77 -15.06 -13.85 0.00
N ALA A 78 -15.58 -13.95 -1.23
CA ALA A 78 -16.40 -15.09 -1.64
C ALA A 78 -15.58 -16.39 -1.72
N LEU A 79 -16.22 -17.54 -1.49
CA LEU A 79 -15.56 -18.86 -1.43
C LEU A 79 -14.84 -19.22 -2.74
N ASP A 80 -15.47 -18.96 -3.88
CA ASP A 80 -14.91 -19.18 -5.21
C ASP A 80 -13.65 -18.33 -5.46
N VAL A 81 -13.64 -17.10 -4.96
CA VAL A 81 -12.46 -16.21 -4.99
C VAL A 81 -11.34 -16.76 -4.11
N MET A 82 -11.66 -17.23 -2.90
CA MET A 82 -10.67 -17.82 -2.00
C MET A 82 -10.04 -19.07 -2.62
N ASP A 83 -10.83 -19.95 -3.22
CA ASP A 83 -10.34 -21.16 -3.90
C ASP A 83 -9.47 -20.81 -5.11
N HIS A 84 -9.87 -19.80 -5.89
CA HIS A 84 -9.06 -19.30 -7.00
C HIS A 84 -7.68 -18.84 -6.56
N ILE A 85 -7.62 -18.06 -5.48
CA ILE A 85 -6.35 -17.53 -4.94
C ILE A 85 -5.50 -18.64 -4.31
N ARG A 86 -6.13 -19.57 -3.58
CA ARG A 86 -5.46 -20.74 -2.97
C ARG A 86 -4.81 -21.65 -4.02
N SER A 87 -5.41 -21.76 -5.20
CA SER A 87 -4.87 -22.57 -6.30
C SER A 87 -3.61 -21.98 -6.96
N LYS A 88 -3.22 -20.74 -6.62
CA LYS A 88 -2.14 -20.00 -7.29
C LYS A 88 -1.05 -19.55 -6.33
N LYS A 89 0.19 -19.54 -6.82
CA LYS A 89 1.28 -18.79 -6.19
C LYS A 89 1.28 -17.36 -6.73
N ILE A 90 0.94 -16.42 -5.88
CA ILE A 90 0.97 -14.98 -6.17
C ILE A 90 2.04 -14.38 -5.25
N ASP A 91 3.14 -13.89 -5.84
CA ASP A 91 4.35 -13.48 -5.12
C ASP A 91 4.99 -12.18 -5.64
N GLU A 92 4.26 -11.40 -6.45
CA GLU A 92 4.75 -10.17 -7.06
C GLU A 92 3.68 -9.08 -6.99
N PHE A 93 4.09 -7.83 -6.75
CA PHE A 93 3.19 -6.67 -6.72
C PHE A 93 2.21 -6.61 -7.90
N GLY A 94 2.71 -6.84 -9.12
CA GLY A 94 1.86 -6.82 -10.33
C GLY A 94 0.78 -7.90 -10.31
N LYS A 95 1.11 -9.09 -9.80
CA LYS A 95 0.16 -10.20 -9.68
C LYS A 95 -0.85 -9.94 -8.55
N TYR A 96 -0.43 -9.32 -7.44
CA TYR A 96 -1.36 -8.89 -6.39
C TYR A 96 -2.36 -7.84 -6.89
N ILE A 97 -1.90 -6.84 -7.66
CA ILE A 97 -2.79 -5.83 -8.26
C ILE A 97 -3.74 -6.48 -9.27
N ALA A 98 -3.26 -7.37 -10.12
CA ALA A 98 -4.09 -8.08 -11.10
C ALA A 98 -5.16 -8.94 -10.42
N SER A 99 -4.80 -9.64 -9.34
CA SER A 99 -5.73 -10.42 -8.52
C SER A 99 -6.79 -9.52 -7.86
N ALA A 100 -6.35 -8.43 -7.22
CA ALA A 100 -7.24 -7.47 -6.57
C ALA A 100 -8.19 -6.79 -7.56
N ARG A 101 -7.75 -6.55 -8.80
CA ARG A 101 -8.58 -6.00 -9.89
C ARG A 101 -9.61 -7.00 -10.38
N LYS A 102 -9.21 -8.26 -10.57
CA LYS A 102 -10.10 -9.33 -11.03
C LYS A 102 -11.26 -9.56 -10.07
N HIS A 103 -11.02 -9.41 -8.77
CA HIS A 103 -11.98 -9.71 -7.70
C HIS A 103 -12.51 -8.46 -7.00
N ASP A 104 -12.29 -7.27 -7.57
CA ASP A 104 -12.69 -5.96 -7.07
C ASP A 104 -12.53 -5.76 -5.54
N PHE A 105 -11.34 -6.06 -5.02
CA PHE A 105 -11.08 -5.94 -3.57
C PHE A 105 -11.26 -4.53 -3.01
N PHE A 106 -11.23 -3.50 -3.86
CA PHE A 106 -11.29 -2.10 -3.45
C PHE A 106 -12.62 -1.41 -3.76
N ASP A 107 -13.64 -2.15 -4.24
CA ASP A 107 -14.93 -1.61 -4.70
C ASP A 107 -14.73 -0.34 -5.54
N ALA A 108 -13.76 -0.39 -6.46
CA ALA A 108 -13.26 0.83 -7.07
C ALA A 108 -14.30 1.47 -8.00
N GLY A 109 -15.31 0.70 -8.45
CA GLY A 109 -16.31 1.12 -9.42
C GLY A 109 -15.76 1.30 -10.84
N ASP A 110 -14.45 1.55 -10.97
CA ASP A 110 -13.71 1.69 -12.21
C ASP A 110 -12.28 1.11 -12.11
N THR A 111 -11.46 1.35 -13.14
CA THR A 111 -10.09 0.85 -13.21
C THR A 111 -9.04 1.85 -12.72
N SER A 112 -9.45 3.08 -12.38
CA SER A 112 -8.56 4.21 -12.10
C SER A 112 -7.68 3.94 -10.88
N PHE A 113 -8.25 3.36 -9.83
CA PHE A 113 -7.52 3.02 -8.61
C PHE A 113 -6.46 1.93 -8.86
N TYR A 114 -6.81 0.91 -9.65
CA TYR A 114 -5.89 -0.16 -10.01
C TYR A 114 -4.76 0.34 -10.92
N GLU A 115 -5.05 1.30 -11.79
CA GLU A 115 -4.05 1.98 -12.61
C GLU A 115 -3.10 2.83 -11.75
N ALA A 116 -3.62 3.52 -10.72
CA ALA A 116 -2.80 4.24 -9.75
C ALA A 116 -1.86 3.29 -8.97
N LEU A 117 -2.37 2.14 -8.51
CA LEU A 117 -1.54 1.10 -7.88
C LEU A 117 -0.46 0.56 -8.84
N ASP A 118 -0.81 0.29 -10.10
CA ASP A 118 0.16 -0.18 -11.10
C ASP A 118 1.21 0.91 -11.42
N ARG A 119 0.81 2.19 -11.41
CA ARG A 119 1.73 3.32 -11.53
C ARG A 119 2.72 3.33 -10.37
N LEU A 120 2.27 3.13 -9.13
CA LEU A 120 3.17 3.01 -7.97
C LEU A 120 4.11 1.82 -8.07
N ARG A 121 3.62 0.66 -8.53
CA ARG A 121 4.48 -0.51 -8.79
C ARG A 121 5.60 -0.16 -9.77
N LYS A 122 5.27 0.50 -10.88
CA LYS A 122 6.25 0.92 -11.89
C LYS A 122 7.25 1.93 -11.30
N LEU A 123 6.81 2.87 -10.47
CA LEU A 123 7.69 3.82 -9.78
C LEU A 123 8.59 3.12 -8.76
N ARG A 124 8.06 2.18 -7.98
CA ARG A 124 8.85 1.36 -7.04
C ARG A 124 9.96 0.61 -7.77
N ASN A 125 9.68 0.05 -8.95
CA ASN A 125 10.68 -0.66 -9.75
C ASN A 125 11.83 0.23 -10.22
N ARG A 126 11.65 1.56 -10.28
CA ARG A 126 12.73 2.53 -10.56
C ARG A 126 13.75 2.65 -9.41
N ILE A 127 13.55 1.94 -8.29
CA ILE A 127 14.60 1.73 -7.29
C ILE A 127 15.86 1.10 -7.91
N HIS A 128 15.68 0.24 -8.92
CA HIS A 128 16.79 -0.37 -9.65
C HIS A 128 17.42 0.56 -10.70
N ILE A 129 16.93 1.80 -10.84
CA ILE A 129 17.42 2.86 -11.73
C ILE A 129 17.19 2.57 -13.23
N GLN A 130 17.24 1.31 -13.68
CA GLN A 130 17.01 0.97 -15.10
C GLN A 130 15.62 1.42 -15.58
N ASN A 131 15.54 1.90 -16.83
CA ASN A 131 14.31 2.37 -17.47
C ASN A 131 13.96 1.63 -18.76
N ASP A 132 14.29 0.35 -18.86
CA ASP A 132 14.22 -0.38 -20.13
C ASP A 132 12.80 -0.41 -20.71
N LYS A 133 11.80 -0.41 -19.82
CA LYS A 133 10.37 -0.41 -20.18
C LYS A 133 9.80 0.97 -20.49
N ARG A 134 10.56 2.05 -20.28
CA ARG A 134 10.18 3.45 -20.56
C ARG A 134 8.79 3.83 -20.05
N HIS A 135 8.44 3.35 -18.85
CA HIS A 135 7.13 3.63 -18.24
C HIS A 135 7.02 5.09 -17.74
N PHE A 136 8.17 5.72 -17.49
CA PHE A 136 8.28 7.10 -17.03
C PHE A 136 9.43 7.79 -17.74
N GLU A 137 9.54 9.09 -17.46
CA GLU A 137 10.61 9.98 -17.89
C GLU A 137 11.99 9.37 -17.56
N PRO A 138 13.00 9.53 -18.44
CA PRO A 138 14.35 9.05 -18.17
C PRO A 138 14.92 9.63 -16.88
N ASP A 139 14.75 10.95 -16.68
CA ASP A 139 15.28 11.67 -15.53
C ASP A 139 14.46 11.43 -14.26
N GLU A 140 15.15 11.06 -13.19
CA GLU A 140 14.52 10.71 -11.91
C GLU A 140 13.76 11.87 -11.26
N HIS A 141 14.23 13.11 -11.40
CA HIS A 141 13.54 14.28 -10.86
C HIS A 141 12.18 14.52 -11.55
N ASN A 142 12.05 14.15 -12.82
CA ASN A 142 10.78 14.18 -13.56
C ASN A 142 9.93 12.94 -13.25
N ALA A 143 10.57 11.81 -12.96
CA ALA A 143 9.90 10.58 -12.57
C ALA A 143 9.26 10.67 -11.16
N PHE A 144 9.89 11.37 -10.23
CA PHE A 144 9.48 11.51 -8.84
C PHE A 144 9.18 12.96 -8.50
N THR A 145 7.90 13.32 -8.61
CA THR A 145 7.38 14.67 -8.34
C THR A 145 6.54 14.69 -7.07
N LEU A 146 6.33 15.88 -6.50
CA LEU A 146 5.41 16.07 -5.36
C LEU A 146 4.00 15.56 -5.68
N SER A 147 3.51 15.76 -6.92
CA SER A 147 2.21 15.23 -7.35
C SER A 147 2.13 13.70 -7.35
N ARG A 148 3.23 13.01 -7.67
CA ARG A 148 3.31 11.53 -7.60
C ARG A 148 3.48 11.04 -6.17
N GLN A 149 4.11 11.82 -5.31
CA GLN A 149 4.13 11.58 -3.87
C GLN A 149 2.70 11.67 -3.29
N GLU A 150 1.95 12.73 -3.56
CA GLU A 150 0.56 12.87 -3.11
C GLU A 150 -0.33 11.74 -3.64
N LEU A 151 -0.16 11.34 -4.90
CA LEU A 151 -0.84 10.16 -5.44
C LEU A 151 -0.52 8.89 -4.63
N ALA A 152 0.75 8.71 -4.24
CA ALA A 152 1.15 7.57 -3.43
C ALA A 152 0.49 7.58 -2.05
N GLU A 153 0.44 8.74 -1.40
CA GLU A 153 -0.25 8.94 -0.11
C GLU A 153 -1.72 8.52 -0.20
N ARG A 154 -2.45 9.07 -1.19
CA ARG A 154 -3.87 8.75 -1.46
C ARG A 154 -4.07 7.26 -1.69
N VAL A 155 -3.20 6.62 -2.47
CA VAL A 155 -3.30 5.19 -2.76
C VAL A 155 -3.09 4.36 -1.50
N LEU A 156 -2.05 4.61 -0.70
CA LEU A 156 -1.82 3.83 0.52
C LEU A 156 -2.93 4.03 1.54
N GLU A 157 -3.41 5.26 1.70
CA GLU A 157 -4.53 5.57 2.58
C GLU A 157 -5.78 4.78 2.17
N LYS A 158 -6.16 4.81 0.88
CA LYS A 158 -7.29 4.02 0.38
C LYS A 158 -7.05 2.52 0.59
N VAL A 159 -5.84 2.02 0.33
CA VAL A 159 -5.51 0.61 0.59
C VAL A 159 -5.78 0.25 2.04
N MET A 160 -5.18 0.96 2.99
CA MET A 160 -5.28 0.64 4.41
C MET A 160 -6.71 0.83 4.96
N LYS A 161 -7.42 1.88 4.54
CA LYS A 161 -8.82 2.11 4.91
C LYS A 161 -9.73 0.99 4.39
N THR A 162 -9.56 0.56 3.13
CA THR A 162 -10.31 -0.59 2.61
C THR A 162 -9.99 -1.87 3.37
N MET A 163 -8.72 -2.13 3.69
CA MET A 163 -8.34 -3.32 4.48
C MET A 163 -9.01 -3.32 5.85
N LEU A 164 -9.04 -2.17 6.51
CA LEU A 164 -9.71 -2.00 7.79
C LEU A 164 -11.24 -2.19 7.67
N ALA A 165 -11.87 -1.54 6.70
CA ALA A 165 -13.32 -1.58 6.53
C ALA A 165 -13.84 -2.97 6.12
N LYS A 166 -13.16 -3.63 5.18
CA LYS A 166 -13.66 -4.88 4.57
C LYS A 166 -13.03 -6.13 5.18
N TYR A 167 -11.77 -6.07 5.58
CA TYR A 167 -10.96 -7.26 5.87
C TYR A 167 -10.42 -7.28 7.30
N SER A 168 -10.99 -6.46 8.20
CA SER A 168 -10.65 -6.42 9.62
C SER A 168 -10.85 -7.76 10.33
N ARG A 169 -9.98 -8.02 11.29
CA ARG A 169 -10.09 -9.13 12.24
C ARG A 169 -10.65 -8.61 13.57
N ASP A 170 -11.01 -9.53 14.45
CA ASP A 170 -11.46 -9.17 15.80
C ASP A 170 -10.34 -8.47 16.59
N ARG A 171 -10.56 -7.20 16.95
CA ARG A 171 -9.54 -6.39 17.64
C ARG A 171 -9.21 -6.95 19.01
N GLU A 172 -10.18 -7.47 19.76
CA GLU A 172 -9.95 -7.99 21.11
C GLU A 172 -9.02 -9.20 21.10
N ARG A 173 -9.08 -9.99 20.03
CA ARG A 173 -8.28 -11.21 19.87
C ARG A 173 -6.94 -10.99 19.16
N TYR A 174 -6.83 -9.97 18.32
CA TYR A 174 -5.69 -9.81 17.40
C TYR A 174 -5.00 -8.44 17.46
N ALA A 175 -5.08 -7.72 18.58
CA ALA A 175 -4.35 -6.47 18.84
C ALA A 175 -2.85 -6.68 19.13
N CYS A 176 -2.15 -7.41 18.25
CA CYS A 176 -0.73 -7.74 18.42
C CYS A 176 0.22 -6.82 17.64
N VAL A 177 -0.31 -6.01 16.72
CA VAL A 177 0.44 -5.06 15.90
C VAL A 177 0.07 -3.65 16.33
N ALA A 178 1.05 -2.75 16.47
CA ALA A 178 0.76 -1.34 16.75
C ALA A 178 -0.01 -0.70 15.58
N ASP A 179 -0.91 0.23 15.88
CA ASP A 179 -1.65 0.96 14.86
C ASP A 179 -0.71 1.77 13.96
N PHE A 180 -1.07 1.91 12.69
CA PHE A 180 -0.25 2.53 11.66
C PHE A 180 -0.38 4.05 11.70
N GLN A 181 0.73 4.76 11.90
CA GLN A 181 0.78 6.22 11.91
C GLN A 181 1.27 6.74 10.55
N LEU A 182 0.41 7.45 9.82
CA LEU A 182 0.70 8.02 8.51
C LEU A 182 1.14 9.49 8.65
N PRO A 183 2.32 9.88 8.13
CA PRO A 183 2.94 11.18 8.42
C PRO A 183 2.39 12.37 7.62
N TRP A 184 1.34 12.19 6.82
CA TRP A 184 0.63 13.25 6.10
C TRP A 184 -0.75 13.50 6.70
N ASP A 185 -1.45 14.50 6.17
CA ASP A 185 -2.84 14.78 6.54
C ASP A 185 -3.80 13.92 5.73
N GLU A 186 -4.87 13.48 6.38
CA GLU A 186 -5.83 12.55 5.79
C GLU A 186 -6.45 13.09 4.50
N HIS A 187 -6.34 12.34 3.41
CA HIS A 187 -6.82 12.74 2.09
C HIS A 187 -8.32 12.47 1.89
N PHE A 188 -8.85 11.47 2.60
CA PHE A 188 -10.25 11.09 2.59
C PHE A 188 -10.83 11.28 4.00
N THR A 189 -10.98 12.52 4.43
CA THR A 189 -11.80 12.84 5.60
C THR A 189 -13.25 12.50 5.26
N GLU A 190 -13.88 11.59 6.01
CA GLU A 190 -15.28 11.21 5.79
C GLU A 190 -16.14 12.48 5.72
N THR A 191 -16.57 12.83 4.51
CA THR A 191 -17.68 13.75 4.29
C THR A 191 -18.61 13.08 3.29
N GLN A 192 -19.68 12.50 3.86
CA GLN A 192 -20.87 11.86 3.27
C GLN A 192 -20.78 10.37 2.94
#